data_AF-A0A9P0CR44-F1
#
_entry.id   AF-A0A9P0CR44-F1
#
_cell.length_a   1.000
_cell.length_b   1.000
_cell.length_c   1.000
_cell.angle_alpha   90.00
_cell.angle_beta   90.00
_cell.angle_gamma   90.00
#
_symmetry.space_group_name_H-M   'P 1'
#
loop_
_entity.id
_entity.type
_entity.pdbx_description
1 polymer ?
#
loop_
_entity_poly.entity_id
_entity_poly.type
_entity_poly.pdbx_seq_one_letter_code
_entity_poly.pdbx_strand_id
1 'polypeptide(L)'
;MECDESLKEEYDNIKSQIAALRSTTIVLSNQREINFYHKLFCTMLDGKTCNVLTNTTYTQACNVCRVTPKDINDLDNVIYRECDESTYQIRVSILHDFLRCYEYLLHIYYKLELQKGQAQGPEENRK
;
A
#
# COMPACT_ATOMS: atom_id res chain seq x y z
N MET A 1 -5.42 -16.16 10.30
CA MET A 1 -6.18 -14.89 10.28
C MET A 1 -5.33 -13.92 11.08
N GLU A 2 -4.64 -13.00 10.42
CA GLU A 2 -3.83 -11.98 11.09
C GLU A 2 -4.76 -11.06 11.88
N CYS A 3 -4.43 -10.77 13.14
CA CYS A 3 -5.16 -9.81 13.96
C CYS A 3 -4.57 -8.41 13.75
N ASP A 4 -5.40 -7.42 13.48
CA ASP A 4 -4.98 -6.05 13.17
C ASP A 4 -4.10 -5.43 14.27
N GLU A 5 -4.35 -5.79 15.54
CA GLU A 5 -3.55 -5.35 16.69
C GLU A 5 -2.15 -5.98 16.68
N SER A 6 -2.06 -7.31 16.50
CA SER A 6 -0.77 -8.00 16.44
C SER A 6 0.13 -7.49 15.32
N LEU A 7 -0.47 -7.07 14.20
CA LEU A 7 0.25 -6.57 13.03
C LEU A 7 0.90 -5.21 13.31
N LYS A 8 0.19 -4.30 13.98
CA LYS A 8 0.72 -2.99 14.37
C LYS A 8 1.86 -3.13 15.38
N GLU A 9 1.68 -4.00 16.37
CA GLU A 9 2.73 -4.29 17.37
C GLU A 9 4.00 -4.84 16.71
N GLU A 10 3.86 -5.76 15.75
CA GLU A 10 4.99 -6.31 15.01
C GLU A 10 5.68 -5.25 14.16
N TYR A 11 4.92 -4.40 13.46
CA TYR A 11 5.46 -3.29 12.68
C TYR A 11 6.26 -2.31 13.55
N ASP A 12 5.72 -1.94 14.72
CA ASP A 12 6.38 -1.03 15.67
C ASP A 12 7.63 -1.66 16.29
N ASN A 13 7.60 -2.97 16.56
CA ASN A 13 8.77 -3.72 17.00
C ASN A 13 9.89 -3.70 15.95
N ILE A 14 9.58 -4.02 14.69
CA ILE A 14 10.53 -3.96 13.58
C ILE A 14 11.10 -2.55 13.42
N LYS A 15 10.24 -1.53 13.48
CA LYS A 15 10.66 -0.12 13.38
C LYS A 15 11.63 0.27 14.51
N SER A 16 11.38 -0.22 15.73
CA SER A 16 12.26 -0.02 16.89
C SER A 16 13.61 -0.70 16.70
N GLN A 17 13.63 -1.92 16.15
CA GLN A 17 14.86 -2.63 15.82
C GLN A 17 15.67 -1.90 14.73
N ILE A 18 15.01 -1.37 13.70
CA ILE A 18 15.66 -0.57 12.66
C ILE A 18 16.30 0.69 13.25
N ALA A 19 15.61 1.38 14.15
CA ALA A 19 16.15 2.57 14.81
C ALA A 19 17.37 2.26 15.71
N ALA A 20 17.45 1.05 16.24
CA ALA A 20 18.56 0.58 17.06
C ALA A 20 19.74 -0.01 16.25
N LEU A 21 19.67 -0.03 14.92
CA LEU A 21 20.73 -0.57 14.08
C LEU A 21 22.04 0.20 14.23
N ARG A 22 23.12 -0.55 14.44
CA ARG A 22 24.48 -0.01 14.47
C ARG A 22 25.11 -0.10 13.10
N SER A 23 26.04 0.81 12.81
CA SER A 23 26.85 0.73 11.60
C SER A 23 27.65 -0.57 11.57
N THR A 24 27.79 -1.17 10.40
CA THR A 24 28.66 -2.34 10.22
C THR A 24 30.06 -1.84 9.89
N THR A 25 31.04 -2.21 10.71
CA THR A 25 32.45 -1.90 10.47
C THR A 25 33.15 -3.13 9.92
N ILE A 26 33.80 -3.00 8.77
CA ILE A 26 34.62 -4.05 8.16
C ILE A 26 36.08 -3.60 8.21
N VAL A 27 36.93 -4.40 8.84
CA VAL A 27 38.38 -4.17 8.90
C VAL A 27 39.05 -5.00 7.82
N LEU A 28 39.76 -4.33 6.91
CA LEU A 28 40.50 -4.96 5.83
C LEU A 28 41.90 -5.40 6.31
N SER A 29 42.51 -6.35 5.59
CA SER A 29 43.84 -6.89 5.89
C SER A 29 44.96 -5.84 5.94
N ASN A 30 44.73 -4.66 5.35
CA ASN A 30 45.62 -3.50 5.38
C ASN A 30 45.28 -2.49 6.49
N GLN A 31 44.55 -2.91 7.53
CA GLN A 31 44.13 -2.08 8.67
C GLN A 31 43.24 -0.88 8.30
N ARG A 32 42.65 -0.86 7.10
CA ARG A 32 41.61 0.13 6.76
C ARG A 32 40.26 -0.32 7.30
N GLU A 33 39.54 0.60 7.90
CA GLU A 33 38.17 0.38 8.37
C GLU A 33 37.18 1.02 7.39
N ILE A 34 36.15 0.26 7.01
CA ILE A 34 35.02 0.74 6.22
C ILE A 34 33.77 0.65 7.09
N ASN A 35 33.08 1.78 7.25
CA ASN A 35 31.84 1.88 8.02
C ASN A 35 30.64 1.98 7.09
N PHE A 36 29.67 1.09 7.26
CA PHE A 36 28.42 1.06 6.51
C PHE A 36 27.27 1.53 7.40
N TYR A 37 26.55 2.56 6.94
CA TYR A 37 25.32 3.03 7.55
C TYR A 37 24.12 2.42 6.85
N HIS A 38 23.16 1.91 7.63
CA HIS A 38 21.99 1.22 7.10
C HIS A 38 20.75 2.11 7.20
N LYS A 39 20.05 2.31 6.08
CA LYS A 39 18.75 2.98 6.06
C LYS A 39 17.72 2.03 5.45
N LEU A 40 16.91 1.44 6.32
CA LEU A 40 15.89 0.46 5.94
C LEU A 40 14.52 1.12 5.87
N PHE A 41 13.71 0.70 4.90
CA PHE A 41 12.32 1.13 4.73
C PHE A 41 11.43 -0.09 4.58
N CYS A 42 10.31 -0.13 5.31
CA CYS A 42 9.35 -1.22 5.23
C CYS A 42 8.40 -0.98 4.04
N THR A 43 8.85 -1.34 2.83
CA THR A 43 8.10 -1.09 1.58
C THR A 43 7.43 -2.32 0.99
N MET A 44 7.80 -3.52 1.47
CA MET A 44 7.27 -4.79 1.02
C MET A 44 6.03 -5.19 1.84
N LEU A 45 5.04 -4.31 1.88
CA LEU A 45 3.78 -4.53 2.57
C LEU A 45 2.70 -4.85 1.54
N ASP A 46 1.76 -5.72 1.89
CA ASP A 46 0.56 -5.92 1.07
C ASP A 46 -0.44 -4.78 1.30
N GLY A 47 -1.35 -4.59 0.35
CA GLY A 47 -2.32 -3.49 0.42
C GLY A 47 -3.27 -3.56 1.64
N LYS A 48 -3.54 -4.76 2.16
CA LYS A 48 -4.39 -4.94 3.35
C LYS A 48 -3.62 -4.53 4.61
N THR A 49 -2.38 -4.96 4.75
CA THR A 49 -1.47 -4.52 5.82
C THR A 49 -1.29 -3.01 5.80
N CYS A 50 -1.08 -2.41 4.63
CA CYS A 50 -1.02 -0.96 4.49
C CYS A 50 -2.27 -0.28 5.06
N ASN A 51 -3.48 -0.78 4.75
CA ASN A 51 -4.72 -0.23 5.28
C ASN A 51 -4.84 -0.34 6.80
N VAL A 52 -4.39 -1.44 7.39
CA VAL A 52 -4.35 -1.59 8.86
C VAL A 52 -3.41 -0.56 9.48
N LEU A 53 -2.20 -0.42 8.93
CA LEU A 53 -1.18 0.50 9.44
C LEU A 53 -1.57 1.97 9.27
N THR A 54 -2.23 2.32 8.17
CA THR A 54 -2.72 3.68 7.93
C THR A 54 -4.09 3.93 8.56
N ASN A 55 -4.72 2.95 9.22
CA ASN A 55 -6.12 3.03 9.69
C ASN A 55 -7.12 3.38 8.57
N THR A 56 -6.89 2.92 7.33
CA THR A 56 -7.86 3.06 6.25
C THR A 56 -8.98 2.03 6.44
N THR A 57 -10.19 2.48 6.76
CA THR A 57 -11.35 1.59 6.94
C THR A 57 -11.77 0.90 5.64
N TYR A 58 -11.69 1.61 4.51
CA TYR A 58 -12.12 1.11 3.21
C TYR A 58 -10.97 0.45 2.46
N THR A 59 -11.12 -0.83 2.12
CA THR A 59 -10.09 -1.62 1.42
C THR A 59 -9.74 -1.08 0.03
N GLN A 60 -10.68 -0.39 -0.62
CA GLN A 60 -10.52 0.20 -1.95
C GLN A 60 -10.20 1.69 -1.91
N ALA A 61 -10.11 2.30 -0.72
CA ALA A 61 -9.70 3.70 -0.62
C ALA A 61 -8.18 3.81 -0.68
N CYS A 62 -7.69 4.94 -1.19
CA CYS A 62 -6.27 5.24 -1.17
C CYS A 62 -5.77 5.33 0.28
N ASN A 63 -4.68 4.65 0.62
CA ASN A 63 -4.06 4.69 1.94
C ASN A 63 -3.42 6.05 2.28
N VAL A 64 -3.18 6.89 1.27
CA VAL A 64 -2.54 8.22 1.40
C VAL A 64 -3.57 9.35 1.52
N CYS A 65 -4.44 9.51 0.51
CA CYS A 65 -5.41 10.61 0.44
C CYS A 65 -6.84 10.19 0.83
N ARG A 66 -7.08 8.90 1.11
CA ARG A 66 -8.40 8.36 1.51
C ARG A 66 -9.52 8.53 0.48
N VAL A 67 -9.20 8.87 -0.77
CA VAL A 67 -10.19 8.93 -1.84
C VAL A 67 -10.77 7.54 -2.09
N THR A 68 -12.08 7.47 -2.29
CA THR A 68 -12.77 6.21 -2.63
C THR A 68 -12.99 6.09 -4.14
N PRO A 69 -13.24 4.90 -4.69
CA PRO A 69 -13.54 4.74 -6.12
C PRO A 69 -14.77 5.52 -6.60
N LYS A 70 -15.66 5.94 -5.69
CA LYS A 70 -16.83 6.78 -6.04
C LYS A 70 -16.42 8.22 -6.32
N ASP A 71 -15.44 8.73 -5.56
CA ASP A 71 -15.04 10.13 -5.58
C ASP A 71 -13.85 10.37 -6.50
N ILE A 72 -13.14 9.32 -6.92
CA ILE A 72 -11.90 9.43 -7.70
C ILE A 72 -12.09 10.07 -9.09
N ASN A 73 -13.31 10.00 -9.64
CA ASN A 73 -13.65 10.62 -10.93
C ASN A 73 -13.94 12.12 -10.82
N ASP A 74 -14.08 12.65 -9.60
CA ASP A 74 -14.22 14.09 -9.36
C ASP A 74 -12.83 14.72 -9.21
N LEU A 75 -12.22 15.07 -10.33
CA LEU A 75 -10.85 15.58 -10.37
C LEU A 75 -10.67 16.87 -9.55
N ASP A 76 -11.67 17.73 -9.53
CA ASP A 76 -11.63 18.98 -8.75
C ASP A 76 -11.58 18.66 -7.25
N ASN A 77 -12.32 17.66 -6.78
CA ASN A 77 -12.24 17.20 -5.38
C ASN A 77 -10.89 16.56 -5.06
N VAL A 78 -10.35 15.77 -5.97
CA VAL A 78 -9.13 14.97 -5.73
C VAL A 78 -7.87 15.82 -5.72
N ILE A 79 -7.75 16.81 -6.60
CA ILE A 79 -6.52 17.63 -6.74
C ILE A 79 -6.21 18.41 -5.46
N TYR A 80 -7.23 18.91 -4.76
CA TYR A 80 -7.07 19.70 -3.53
C TYR A 80 -7.15 18.86 -2.26
N ARG A 81 -7.23 17.53 -2.37
CA ARG A 81 -7.39 16.65 -1.22
C ARG A 81 -6.08 16.53 -0.45
N GLU A 82 -6.16 16.77 0.86
CA GLU A 82 -5.00 16.63 1.74
C GLU A 82 -4.50 15.18 1.77
N CYS A 83 -3.18 15.02 1.64
CA CYS A 83 -2.50 13.75 1.77
C CYS A 83 -1.87 13.64 3.14
N ASP A 84 -2.01 12.47 3.78
CA ASP A 84 -1.34 12.20 5.04
C ASP A 84 0.13 11.84 4.78
N GLU A 85 1.04 12.79 4.96
CA GLU A 85 2.48 12.60 4.73
C GLU A 85 3.08 11.49 5.59
N SER A 86 2.49 11.17 6.75
CA SER A 86 2.96 10.09 7.62
C SER A 86 2.86 8.71 6.95
N THR A 87 2.00 8.60 5.92
CA THR A 87 1.79 7.37 5.16
C THR A 87 2.81 7.18 4.03
N TYR A 88 3.60 8.21 3.66
CA TYR A 88 4.56 8.12 2.56
C TYR A 88 5.68 7.09 2.80
N GLN A 89 5.96 6.78 4.06
CA GLN A 89 6.89 5.71 4.45
C GLN A 89 6.35 4.31 4.10
N ILE A 90 5.02 4.17 4.06
CA ILE A 90 4.28 2.96 3.68
C ILE A 90 4.03 3.07 2.18
N ARG A 91 5.05 2.74 1.41
CA ARG A 91 5.02 2.85 -0.05
C ARG A 91 4.01 1.90 -0.67
N VAL A 92 3.54 2.27 -1.87
CA VAL A 92 2.67 1.42 -2.67
C VAL A 92 3.43 0.19 -3.15
N SER A 93 2.79 -0.97 -3.05
CA SER A 93 3.35 -2.23 -3.50
C SER A 93 3.18 -2.36 -5.00
N ILE A 94 4.26 -2.13 -5.77
CA ILE A 94 4.27 -2.24 -7.24
C ILE A 94 3.65 -3.56 -7.71
N LEU A 95 3.92 -4.67 -6.99
CA LEU A 95 3.32 -5.96 -7.29
C LEU A 95 1.78 -5.90 -7.27
N HIS A 96 1.21 -5.38 -6.18
CA HIS A 96 -0.24 -5.25 -6.05
C HIS A 96 -0.81 -4.25 -7.06
N ASP A 97 -0.08 -3.19 -7.41
CA ASP A 97 -0.50 -2.24 -8.43
C ASP A 97 -0.71 -2.92 -9.78
N PHE A 98 0.28 -3.71 -10.23
CA PHE A 98 0.15 -4.46 -11.49
C PHE A 98 -1.01 -5.48 -11.46
N LEU A 99 -1.16 -6.22 -10.36
CA LEU A 99 -2.25 -7.20 -10.22
C LEU A 99 -3.61 -6.51 -10.24
N ARG A 100 -3.78 -5.40 -9.51
CA ARG A 100 -5.02 -4.63 -9.45
C ARG A 100 -5.35 -3.97 -10.77
N CYS A 101 -4.36 -3.44 -11.48
CA CYS A 101 -4.55 -2.92 -12.84
C CYS A 101 -5.06 -4.01 -13.79
N TYR A 102 -4.47 -5.21 -13.74
CA TYR A 102 -4.90 -6.31 -14.59
C TYR A 102 -6.33 -6.78 -14.26
N GLU A 103 -6.64 -6.96 -12.98
CA GLU A 103 -8.00 -7.28 -12.50
C GLU A 103 -9.02 -6.22 -12.97
N TYR A 104 -8.67 -4.94 -12.88
CA TYR A 104 -9.52 -3.84 -13.32
C TYR A 104 -9.76 -3.85 -14.83
N LEU A 105 -8.73 -4.10 -15.64
CA LEU A 105 -8.87 -4.24 -17.10
C LEU A 105 -9.79 -5.40 -17.48
N LEU A 106 -9.68 -6.54 -16.78
CA LEU A 106 -10.60 -7.66 -16.97
C LEU A 106 -12.03 -7.28 -16.60
N HIS A 107 -12.24 -6.57 -15.49
CA HIS A 107 -13.55 -6.08 -15.11
C HIS A 107 -14.14 -5.11 -16.14
N ILE A 108 -13.33 -4.23 -16.74
CA ILE A 108 -13.77 -3.38 -17.84
C ILE A 108 -14.23 -4.26 -19.00
N TYR A 109 -13.39 -5.20 -19.45
CA TYR A 109 -13.68 -6.07 -20.58
C TYR A 109 -15.01 -6.83 -20.41
N TYR A 110 -15.22 -7.46 -19.25
CA TYR A 110 -16.47 -8.18 -18.97
C TYR A 110 -17.70 -7.27 -18.87
N LYS A 111 -17.51 -5.99 -18.52
CA LYS A 111 -18.60 -5.02 -18.31
C LYS A 111 -18.79 -4.07 -19.49
N LEU A 112 -18.06 -4.23 -20.60
CA LEU A 112 -18.20 -3.37 -21.78
C LEU A 112 -19.65 -3.33 -22.30
N GLU A 113 -20.35 -4.47 -22.29
CA GLU A 113 -21.75 -4.56 -22.69
C GLU A 113 -22.71 -3.95 -21.64
N LEU A 114 -22.36 -4.05 -20.36
CA LEU A 114 -23.19 -3.57 -19.25
C LEU A 114 -23.08 -2.05 -19.05
N GLN A 115 -21.93 -1.46 -19.38
CA GLN A 115 -21.58 -0.04 -19.20
C GLN A 115 -21.84 0.48 -17.76
N LYS A 116 -21.77 -0.42 -16.77
CA LYS A 116 -22.02 -0.14 -15.35
C LYS A 116 -20.85 -0.62 -14.50
N GLY A 117 -20.58 0.10 -13.42
CA GLY A 117 -19.54 -0.26 -12.45
C GLY A 117 -19.85 -1.53 -11.65
N GLN A 118 -21.13 -1.88 -11.49
CA GLN A 118 -21.59 -3.08 -10.77
C GLN A 118 -22.59 -3.85 -11.64
N ALA A 119 -22.45 -5.18 -11.66
CA ALA A 119 -23.42 -6.09 -12.25
C ALA A 119 -24.43 -6.48 -11.15
N GLN A 120 -25.35 -5.58 -10.84
CA GLN A 120 -26.40 -5.82 -9.85
C GLN A 120 -27.73 -5.47 -10.50
N GLY A 121 -28.33 -6.46 -11.17
CA GLY A 121 -29.63 -6.39 -11.80
C GLY A 121 -30.18 -7.79 -12.11
N PRO A 122 -31.52 -7.98 -12.14
CA PRO A 122 -32.14 -9.29 -12.32
C PRO A 122 -31.82 -9.96 -13.68
N GLU A 123 -31.44 -9.18 -14.70
CA GLU A 123 -31.02 -9.68 -16.02
C GLU A 123 -29.50 -9.84 -16.17
N GLU A 124 -28.70 -9.36 -15.22
CA GLU A 124 -27.23 -9.23 -15.36
C GLU A 124 -26.46 -10.48 -14.86
N ASN A 125 -27.15 -11.44 -14.22
CA ASN A 125 -26.56 -12.71 -13.72
C ASN A 125 -26.63 -13.88 -14.74
N ARG A 126 -26.96 -13.61 -16.01
CA ARG A 126 -27.10 -14.63 -17.07
C ARG A 126 -25.93 -14.60 -18.07
N LYS A 127 -24.68 -14.71 -17.63
CA LYS A 127 -23.57 -15.19 -18.46
C LYS A 127 -22.56 -15.91 -17.58
#